data_AF-A0A1G6N0T4-F1
#
_entry.id   AF-A0A1G6N0T4-F1
#
_cell.length_a   1.000
_cell.length_b   1.000
_cell.length_c   1.000
_cell.angle_alpha   90.00
_cell.angle_beta   90.00
_cell.angle_gamma   90.00
#
_symmetry.space_group_name_H-M   'P 1'
#
loop_
_entity.id
_entity.type
_entity.pdbx_description
1 polymer ?
#
loop_
_entity_poly.entity_id
_entity_poly.type
_entity_poly.pdbx_seq_one_letter_code
_entity_poly.pdbx_strand_id
1 'polypeptide(L)' 'MHDERLELLLAISRRTLGIERFELTGKPTADVHLVNAEDVGRALESAYDAGLLVGYRMCRAGCEQGA' A
#
# COMPACT_ATOMS: atom_id res chain seq x y z
N MET A 1 -12.01 9.32 12.25
CA MET A 1 -12.09 9.07 10.80
C MET A 1 -11.63 7.64 10.61
N HIS A 2 -12.55 6.70 10.45
CA HIS A 2 -12.22 5.34 10.07
C HIS A 2 -11.96 5.36 8.57
N ASP A 3 -10.71 5.19 8.18
CA ASP A 3 -10.36 5.05 6.77
C ASP A 3 -10.70 3.62 6.34
N GLU A 4 -11.96 3.35 5.98
CA GLU A 4 -12.43 2.04 5.47
C GLU A 4 -11.55 1.55 4.31
N ARG A 5 -11.03 2.49 3.52
CA ARG A 5 -10.05 2.26 2.46
C ARG A 5 -8.73 1.68 2.97
N LEU A 6 -8.23 2.19 4.08
CA LEU A 6 -7.00 1.71 4.71
C LEU A 6 -7.20 0.28 5.27
N GLU A 7 -8.36 0.01 5.85
CA GLU A 7 -8.72 -1.32 6.33
C GLU A 7 -8.81 -2.35 5.19
N LEU A 8 -9.39 -1.95 4.04
CA LEU A 8 -9.43 -2.79 2.84
C LEU A 8 -8.02 -3.07 2.29
N LEU A 9 -7.17 -2.05 2.25
CA LEU A 9 -5.79 -2.18 1.78
C LEU A 9 -4.96 -3.09 2.70
N LEU A 10 -5.15 -2.98 4.02
CA LEU A 10 -4.56 -3.85 5.04
C LEU A 10 -5.05 -5.30 4.91
N ALA A 11 -6.33 -5.51 4.62
CA ALA A 11 -6.88 -6.85 4.41
C ALA A 11 -6.25 -7.52 3.18
N ILE A 12 -6.08 -6.76 2.09
CA ILE A 12 -5.41 -7.24 0.87
C ILE A 12 -3.94 -7.54 1.17
N SER A 13 -3.20 -6.61 1.78
CA SER A 13 -1.76 -6.78 2.05
C SER A 13 -1.47 -7.94 2.98
N ARG A 14 -2.32 -8.19 3.98
CA ARG A 14 -2.21 -9.36 4.86
C ARG A 14 -2.36 -10.66 4.09
N ARG A 15 -3.30 -10.70 3.16
CA ARG A 15 -3.67 -11.91 2.42
C ARG A 15 -2.68 -12.25 1.32
N THR A 16 -2.10 -11.24 0.66
CA THR A 16 -1.23 -11.44 -0.50
C THR A 16 0.25 -11.23 -0.18
N LEU A 17 0.58 -10.21 0.60
CA LEU A 17 1.97 -9.80 0.86
C LEU A 17 2.48 -10.24 2.25
N GLY A 18 1.61 -10.78 3.11
CA GLY A 18 1.94 -11.11 4.50
C GLY A 18 2.25 -9.89 5.36
N ILE A 19 1.87 -8.68 4.93
CA ILE A 19 2.14 -7.43 5.65
C ILE A 19 0.98 -7.14 6.58
N GLU A 20 1.22 -7.23 7.88
CA GLU A 20 0.18 -7.07 8.91
C GLU A 20 -0.19 -5.62 9.21
N ARG A 21 0.76 -4.69 9.06
CA ARG A 21 0.63 -3.28 9.42
C ARG A 21 1.48 -2.39 8.50
N PHE A 22 1.00 -1.18 8.25
CA PHE A 22 1.74 -0.12 7.53
C PHE A 22 2.35 0.92 8.49
N GLU A 23 2.47 0.60 9.78
CA GLU A 23 3.06 1.51 10.76
C GLU A 23 4.57 1.53 10.63
N LEU A 24 5.15 2.72 10.49
CA LEU A 24 6.60 2.91 10.54
C LEU A 24 7.07 2.80 11.98
N THR A 25 7.82 1.75 12.26
CA THR A 25 8.40 1.47 13.58
C THR A 25 9.77 2.14 13.78
N GLY A 26 10.34 2.71 12.72
CA GLY A 26 11.68 3.30 12.72
C GLY A 26 12.80 2.26 12.73
N LYS A 27 12.45 0.98 12.55
CA LYS A 27 13.38 -0.15 12.49
C LYS A 27 13.35 -0.70 11.07
N PRO A 28 14.44 -0.62 10.31
CA PRO A 28 14.49 -1.07 8.92
C PRO A 28 14.03 -2.52 8.73
N THR A 29 14.29 -3.38 9.71
CA THR A 29 13.92 -4.81 9.69
C THR A 29 12.42 -5.08 9.89
N ALA A 30 11.68 -4.11 10.43
CA ALA A 30 10.23 -4.19 10.59
C ALA A 30 9.49 -3.32 9.54
N ASP A 31 10.17 -2.34 8.96
CA ASP A 31 9.59 -1.41 7.99
C ASP A 31 9.79 -1.89 6.53
N VAL A 32 10.80 -2.73 6.26
CA VAL A 32 11.09 -3.28 4.92
C VAL A 32 10.72 -4.75 4.85
N HIS A 33 9.83 -5.09 3.91
CA HIS A 33 9.37 -6.47 3.69
C HIS A 33 9.88 -6.98 2.34
N LEU A 34 10.50 -8.16 2.33
CA LEU A 34 10.83 -8.88 1.10
C LEU A 34 9.55 -9.54 0.58
N VAL A 35 9.09 -9.14 -0.60
CA VAL A 35 7.88 -9.66 -1.25
C VAL A 35 8.18 -10.18 -2.64
N ASN A 36 7.48 -11.22 -3.09
CA ASN A 36 7.57 -11.69 -4.46
C ASN A 36 6.83 -10.71 -5.39
N ALA A 37 7.42 -10.41 -6.55
CA ALA A 37 6.79 -9.58 -7.57
C ALA A 37 5.42 -10.13 -8.03
N GLU A 38 5.24 -11.45 -8.06
CA GLU A 38 3.96 -12.08 -8.40
C GLU A 38 2.87 -11.77 -7.35
N ASP A 39 3.24 -11.79 -6.06
CA ASP A 39 2.30 -11.48 -4.97
C ASP A 39 1.92 -10.00 -4.96
N VAL A 40 2.84 -9.12 -5.38
CA VAL A 40 2.56 -7.70 -5.64
C VAL A 40 1.54 -7.54 -6.77
N GLY A 41 1.70 -8.28 -7.87
CA GLY A 41 0.72 -8.29 -8.96
C GLY A 41 -0.67 -8.67 -8.47
N ARG A 42 -0.79 -9.78 -7.75
CA ARG A 42 -2.06 -10.26 -7.17
C ARG A 42 -2.69 -9.28 -6.19
N ALA A 43 -1.86 -8.60 -5.39
CA ALA A 43 -2.31 -7.57 -4.46
C ALA A 43 -2.93 -6.38 -5.21
N LEU A 44 -2.30 -5.95 -6.31
CA LEU A 44 -2.81 -4.86 -7.15
C LEU A 44 -4.10 -5.25 -7.86
N GLU A 45 -4.16 -6.43 -8.45
CA GLU A 45 -5.38 -6.97 -9.07
C GLU A 45 -6.53 -7.00 -8.05
N SER A 46 -6.28 -7.55 -6.87
CA SER A 46 -7.27 -7.60 -5.77
C SER A 46 -7.73 -6.20 -5.33
N ALA A 47 -6.82 -5.23 -5.32
CA ALA A 47 -7.15 -3.84 -5.01
C ALA A 47 -8.04 -3.22 -6.09
N TYR A 48 -7.75 -3.47 -7.37
CA TYR A 48 -8.56 -2.98 -8.48
C TYR A 48 -9.95 -3.62 -8.51
N ASP A 49 -10.07 -4.94 -8.29
CA ASP A 49 -11.36 -5.63 -8.12
C ASP A 49 -12.18 -5.05 -6.97
N ALA A 50 -11.51 -4.62 -5.89
CA ALA A 50 -12.13 -3.97 -4.74
C ALA A 50 -12.49 -2.49 -4.97
N GLY A 51 -12.27 -1.95 -6.18
CA GLY A 51 -12.55 -0.56 -6.54
C GLY A 51 -11.50 0.45 -6.07
N LEU A 52 -10.34 -0.02 -5.59
CA LEU A 52 -9.22 0.83 -5.18
C LEU A 52 -8.39 1.25 -6.41
N LEU A 53 -8.91 2.16 -7.23
CA LEU A 53 -8.14 2.70 -8.35
C LEU A 53 -7.11 3.75 -7.92
N VAL A 54 -5.92 3.68 -8.51
CA VAL A 54 -4.84 4.67 -8.36
C VAL A 54 -5.32 6.01 -8.91
N GLY A 55 -5.35 7.03 -8.05
CA GLY A 55 -5.71 8.40 -8.43
C GLY A 55 -6.07 9.32 -7.26
N TYR A 56 -6.53 8.76 -6.14
CA TYR A 56 -7.10 9.60 -5.07
C TYR A 56 -6.07 10.43 -4.27
N ARG A 57 -4.76 10.16 -4.34
CA ARG A 57 -3.70 10.96 -3.65
C ARG A 57 -2.32 10.95 -4.32
N MET A 58 -2.24 11.00 -5.65
CA MET A 58 -0.95 11.24 -6.33
C MET A 58 -0.61 12.75 -6.48
N CYS A 59 -1.31 13.66 -5.81
CA CYS A 59 -0.71 14.96 -5.46
C CYS A 59 0.29 14.71 -4.33
N ARG A 60 1.46 14.19 -4.71
CA ARG A 60 2.67 14.24 -3.91
C ARG A 60 3.00 15.73 -3.77
N ALA A 61 2.52 16.36 -2.70
CA ALA A 61 3.05 17.64 -2.24
C ALA A 61 4.56 17.42 -2.02
N GLY A 62 5.39 17.88 -2.94
CA GLY A 62 6.84 17.68 -2.91
C GLY A 62 7.50 17.10 -4.16
N CYS A 63 6.87 17.11 -5.34
CA CYS A 63 7.66 17.28 -6.56
C CYS A 63 7.88 18.78 -6.74
N GLU A 64 9.04 19.20 -6.27
CA GLU A 64 9.66 20.50 -6.45
C GLU A 64 9.50 20.91 -7.93
N GLN A 65 8.79 22.01 -8.15
CA GLN A 65 8.79 22.68 -9.44
C GLN A 65 10.20 23.24 -9.64
N GLY A 66 11.01 22.51 -10.39
CA GLY A 66 12.14 23.11 -11.08
C GLY A 66 11.60 23.98 -12.21
N ALA A 67 11.67 25.30 -12.01
CA ALA A 67 11.92 26.33 -13.03
C ALA A 67 12.17 27.67 -12.33
#